data_AF-A0A920IAZ5-F1
#
_entry.id   AF-A0A920IAZ5-F1
#
_cell.length_a   1.000
_cell.length_b   1.000
_cell.length_c   1.000
_cell.angle_alpha   90.00
_cell.angle_beta   90.00
_cell.angle_gamma   90.00
#
_symmetry.space_group_name_H-M   'P 1'
#
loop_
_entity.id
_entity.type
_entity.pdbx_description
1 polymer ?
#
loop_
_entity_poly.entity_id
_entity_poly.type
_entity_poly.pdbx_seq_one_letter_code
_entity_poly.pdbx_strand_id
1 'polypeptide(L)' 'MASGFPEREMLQAAIDHSQTSVNGEVKLKLYKGNVMMMGRHSSSSLYSEDLVTFEEVPLITIIVMRKDLLN' A
#
# COMPACT_ATOMS: atom_id res chain seq x y z
N MET A 1 -11.53 5.58 29.75
CA MET A 1 -11.25 6.83 28.99
C MET A 1 -11.77 6.60 27.58
N ALA A 2 -12.81 7.37 27.22
CA ALA A 2 -13.67 7.29 26.03
C ALA A 2 -14.24 5.89 25.70
N SER A 3 -15.52 5.63 26.02
CA SER A 3 -16.33 4.54 25.43
C SER A 3 -17.83 4.72 25.65
N GLY A 4 -18.33 5.97 25.65
CA GLY A 4 -19.72 6.25 25.99
C GLY A 4 -20.69 6.37 24.81
N PHE A 5 -20.20 6.43 23.57
CA PHE A 5 -21.03 6.73 22.40
C PHE A 5 -21.20 5.49 21.52
N PRO A 6 -22.43 4.97 21.35
CA PRO A 6 -22.69 3.79 20.53
C PRO A 6 -22.14 3.88 19.10
N GLU A 7 -22.19 5.07 18.49
CA GLU A 7 -21.66 5.30 17.14
C GLU A 7 -20.14 5.12 17.10
N ARG A 8 -19.43 5.51 18.16
CA ARG A 8 -17.99 5.32 18.28
C ARG A 8 -17.63 3.84 18.43
N GLU A 9 -18.43 3.07 19.15
CA GLU A 9 -18.23 1.62 19.28
C GLU A 9 -18.45 0.90 17.96
N MET A 10 -19.50 1.28 17.22
CA MET A 10 -19.75 0.78 15.88
C MET A 10 -18.56 1.06 14.95
N LEU A 11 -18.05 2.30 14.95
CA LEU A 11 -16.88 2.67 14.14
C LEU A 11 -15.62 1.96 14.60
N GLN A 12 -15.40 1.81 15.91
CA GLN A 12 -14.25 1.10 16.44
C GLN A 12 -14.26 -0.37 16.00
N ALA A 13 -15.42 -1.05 16.03
CA ALA A 13 -15.55 -2.43 15.58
C ALA A 13 -15.21 -2.58 14.08
N ALA A 14 -15.66 -1.64 13.24
CA ALA A 14 -15.32 -1.65 11.81
C ALA A 14 -13.82 -1.42 11.58
N ILE A 15 -13.22 -0.47 12.31
CA ILE A 15 -11.78 -0.19 12.26
C ILE A 15 -11.00 -1.44 12.66
N ASP A 16 -11.28 -2.02 13.83
CA ASP A 16 -10.57 -3.18 14.36
C ASP A 16 -10.64 -4.37 13.38
N HIS A 17 -11.82 -4.62 12.79
CA HIS A 17 -11.99 -5.66 11.79
C HIS A 17 -11.12 -5.42 10.55
N SER A 18 -11.07 -4.18 10.05
CA SER A 18 -10.25 -3.83 8.88
C SER A 18 -8.75 -4.03 9.11
N GLN A 19 -8.28 -3.96 10.37
CA GLN A 19 -6.86 -4.10 10.70
C GLN A 19 -6.36 -5.55 10.70
N THR A 20 -7.24 -6.55 10.62
CA THR A 20 -6.88 -7.99 10.73
C THR A 20 -5.79 -8.45 9.78
N SER A 21 -5.73 -7.89 8.57
CA SER A 21 -4.72 -8.23 7.54
C SER A 21 -3.65 -7.15 7.35
N VAL A 22 -3.68 -6.09 8.16
CA VAL A 22 -2.71 -4.99 8.10
C VAL A 22 -1.51 -5.33 8.98
N ASN A 23 -0.51 -5.98 8.39
CA ASN A 23 0.76 -6.30 9.04
C ASN A 23 1.94 -6.02 8.10
N GLY A 24 3.15 -5.97 8.65
CA GLY A 24 4.38 -5.81 7.90
C GLY A 24 5.32 -4.76 8.50
N GLU A 25 6.41 -4.52 7.79
CA GLU A 25 7.44 -3.57 8.18
C GLU A 25 7.54 -2.43 7.17
N VAL A 26 7.68 -1.21 7.67
CA VAL A 26 7.88 0.00 6.85
C VAL A 26 9.21 0.63 7.23
N LYS A 27 10.08 0.81 6.24
CA LYS A 27 11.34 1.51 6.41
C LYS A 27 11.13 2.99 6.22
N LEU A 28 11.38 3.78 7.26
CA LEU A 28 11.23 5.23 7.25
C LEU A 28 12.59 5.92 7.33
N LYS A 29 12.69 7.09 6.68
CA LYS A 29 13.79 8.03 6.84
C LYS A 29 13.26 9.29 7.51
N LEU A 30 13.83 9.63 8.65
CA LEU A 30 13.50 10.84 9.40
C LEU A 30 14.56 11.89 9.10
N TYR A 31 14.15 13.09 8.65
CA TYR A 31 15.09 14.16 8.33
C TYR A 31 14.48 15.54 8.53
N LYS A 32 15.08 16.35 9.42
CA LYS A 32 14.68 17.75 9.70
C LYS A 32 13.16 17.92 9.92
N GLY A 33 12.56 17.05 10.75
CA GLY A 33 11.12 17.07 11.02
C GLY A 33 10.25 16.40 9.95
N ASN A 34 10.82 15.92 8.85
CA ASN A 34 10.10 15.16 7.83
C ASN A 34 10.21 13.65 8.06
N VAL A 35 9.17 12.93 7.61
CA VAL A 35 9.10 11.47 7.55
C VAL A 35 8.96 11.06 6.09
N MET A 36 9.86 10.25 5.59
CA MET A 36 9.83 9.73 4.21
C MET A 36 9.77 8.21 4.22
N MET A 37 8.87 7.62 3.42
CA MET A 37 8.83 6.17 3.23
C MET A 37 9.92 5.75 2.25
N MET A 38 10.77 4.81 2.66
CA MET A 38 11.84 4.25 1.84
C MET A 38 11.48 2.89 1.24
N GLY A 39 10.58 2.16 1.88
CA GLY A 39 10.12 0.85 1.43
C GLY A 39 9.16 0.21 2.43
N ARG A 40 8.45 -0.82 1.99
CA ARG A 40 7.51 -1.61 2.81
C ARG A 40 7.57 -3.08 2.40
N HIS A 41 7.33 -3.97 3.35
CA HIS A 41 7.18 -5.41 3.10
C HIS A 41 6.12 -5.98 4.05
N SER A 42 5.33 -6.94 3.57
CA SER A 42 4.26 -7.59 4.33
C SER A 42 4.06 -9.03 3.86
N SER A 43 3.85 -9.94 4.81
CA SER A 43 3.51 -11.33 4.50
C SER A 43 2.11 -11.51 3.91
N SER A 44 1.20 -10.58 4.20
CA SER A 44 -0.16 -10.51 3.64
C SER A 44 -0.28 -9.41 2.58
N SER A 45 0.82 -9.12 1.89
CA SER A 45 0.83 -8.12 0.82
C SER A 45 -0.13 -8.53 -0.29
N LEU A 46 -1.07 -7.64 -0.62
CA LEU A 46 -1.92 -7.76 -1.81
C LEU A 46 -1.19 -7.33 -3.10
N TYR A 47 0.06 -6.84 -2.98
CA TYR A 47 0.93 -6.57 -4.12
C TYR A 47 1.52 -7.87 -4.64
N SER A 48 1.30 -8.15 -5.94
CA SER A 48 1.86 -9.31 -6.65
C SER A 48 2.85 -8.81 -7.69
N GLU A 49 4.13 -9.14 -7.50
CA GLU A 49 5.21 -8.74 -8.42
C GLU A 49 4.97 -9.31 -9.82
N ASP A 50 4.55 -10.58 -9.92
CA ASP A 50 4.21 -11.27 -11.18
C ASP A 50 3.13 -10.58 -12.04
N LEU A 51 2.26 -9.75 -11.43
CA LEU A 51 1.23 -9.00 -12.16
C LEU A 51 1.71 -7.62 -12.63
N VAL A 52 2.84 -7.15 -12.10
CA VAL A 52 3.33 -5.77 -12.24
C VAL A 52 4.74 -5.73 -12.87
N THR A 53 5.41 -6.88 -13.01
CA THR A 53 6.65 -6.97 -13.78
C THR A 53 6.34 -6.88 -15.28
N PHE A 54 7.25 -6.21 -16.00
CA PHE A 54 7.24 -6.16 -17.46
C PHE A 54 7.90 -7.41 -18.08
N GLU A 55 8.10 -8.47 -17.30
CA GLU A 55 8.60 -9.75 -17.79
C GLU A 55 7.44 -10.48 -18.50
N GLU A 56 7.40 -10.33 -19.83
CA GLU A 56 6.49 -10.97 -20.81
C GLU A 56 5.24 -11.70 -20.28
N VAL A 57 4.30 -10.95 -19.68
CA VAL A 57 2.90 -11.34 -19.58
C VAL A 57 2.12 -10.62 -20.69
N PRO A 58 1.46 -11.32 -21.62
CA PRO A 58 1.00 -10.73 -22.89
C PRO A 58 -0.16 -9.72 -22.79
N LEU A 59 -0.60 -9.32 -21.59
CA LEU A 59 -1.84 -8.55 -21.41
C LEU A 59 -1.69 -7.12 -20.88
N ILE A 60 -0.52 -6.69 -20.37
CA ILE A 60 -0.36 -5.33 -19.78
C ILE A 60 0.64 -4.44 -20.56
N THR A 61 1.26 -4.93 -21.63
CA THR A 61 2.09 -4.13 -22.56
C THR A 61 1.25 -3.27 -23.51
N ILE A 62 0.29 -2.52 -23.00
CA ILE A 62 -0.35 -1.41 -23.72
C ILE A 62 -0.43 -0.27 -22.72
N ILE A 63 0.56 0.64 -22.73
CA ILE A 63 0.51 2.08 -22.37
C ILE A 63 1.92 2.65 -22.13
N VAL A 64 2.97 1.86 -21.93
CA VAL A 64 4.35 2.39 -21.69
C VAL A 64 5.31 2.10 -22.85
N MET A 65 4.89 2.32 -24.10
CA MET A 65 5.81 2.35 -25.25
C MET A 65 5.39 3.46 -26.22
N ARG A 66 5.73 4.71 -25.86
CA ARG A 66 6.02 5.82 -26.79
C ARG A 66 6.54 7.01 -25.99
N LYS A 67 7.80 6.95 -25.56
CA LYS A 67 8.58 8.16 -25.22
C LYS A 67 9.84 8.32 -26.10
N ASP A 68 10.01 7.36 -26.99
CA ASP A 68 11.08 7.12 -27.94
C ASP A 68 10.68 7.57 -29.37
N LEU A 69 9.50 8.18 -29.52
CA LEU A 69 9.04 8.83 -30.77
C LEU A 69 8.97 10.37 -30.65
N LEU A 70 9.93 10.97 -29.96
CA LEU A 70 10.14 12.43 -29.91
C LEU A 70 11.60 12.78 -30.25
N ASN A 71 12.11 12.15 -31.31
CA ASN A 71 13.14 12.70 -32.19
C ASN A 71 12.73 12.38 -33.63
#